data_AF-A0A8D8GI82-F1
#
_entry.id   AF-A0A8D8GI82-F1
#
_cell.length_a   1.000
_cell.length_b   1.000
_cell.length_c   1.000
_cell.angle_alpha   90.00
_cell.angle_beta   90.00
_cell.angle_gamma   90.00
#
_symmetry.space_group_name_H-M   'P 1'
#
loop_
_entity.id
_entity.type
_entity.pdbx_description
1 polymer ?
#
loop_
_entity_poly.entity_id
_entity_poly.type
_entity_poly.pdbx_seq_one_letter_code
_entity_poly.pdbx_strand_id
1 'polypeptide(L)'
;MSTPGSSNGVATWVRESNLLWYHRWVIRVLKAGPIPQHVAFIMDGNRRFAQKENIAKAEGHSKGFDKLSETLQWCQDIGIREVTVYAFSIENFKRTKEEVDTLMSLAREKFRKLLEERDKLHERGICIRIIGNTALLPEDIQRFLAEAVLITRNNTKAFLNVAFSYTSRDEMAHSIRTVAEGFAQGKLQQDDIDEELLSRCMYTKHGTNPDLLVRTSGEVRLSDFLTWQSESTVIYFTETLWPDFNVWQLFGAVFYYQRCHWQLGAGGKREIEASEGESSVTDEKEREERVRRFLDDVERRDHESLVKLTGAISLEE
;
A
#
# COMPACT_ATOMS: atom_id res chain seq x y z
N MET A 1 -11.86 -28.46 -30.54
CA MET A 1 -10.53 -27.97 -30.15
C MET A 1 -10.44 -26.53 -30.64
N SER A 2 -10.76 -25.60 -29.76
CA SER A 2 -10.73 -24.17 -30.06
C SER A 2 -9.58 -23.59 -29.26
N THR A 3 -8.53 -23.16 -29.97
CA THR A 3 -7.43 -22.40 -29.38
C THR A 3 -7.98 -21.14 -28.72
N PRO A 4 -7.68 -20.86 -27.44
CA PRO A 4 -7.99 -19.55 -26.87
C PRO A 4 -7.10 -18.53 -27.56
N GLY A 5 -7.72 -17.60 -28.29
CA GLY A 5 -7.02 -16.50 -28.93
C GLY A 5 -6.21 -15.71 -27.92
N SER A 6 -4.97 -15.38 -28.28
CA SER A 6 -4.18 -14.38 -27.59
C SER A 6 -4.93 -13.06 -27.64
N SER A 7 -5.63 -12.71 -26.58
CA SER A 7 -5.99 -11.32 -26.35
C SER A 7 -4.66 -10.57 -26.18
N ASN A 8 -4.30 -9.73 -27.14
CA ASN A 8 -3.40 -8.61 -26.87
C ASN A 8 -4.10 -7.73 -25.83
N GLY A 9 -3.99 -8.12 -24.57
CA GLY A 9 -4.75 -7.61 -23.45
C GLY A 9 -4.18 -6.26 -23.06
N VAL A 10 -4.95 -5.22 -23.31
CA VAL A 10 -4.66 -3.85 -22.88
C VAL A 10 -4.55 -3.86 -21.33
N ALA A 11 -3.33 -3.76 -20.77
CA ALA A 11 -2.99 -3.87 -19.34
C ALA A 11 -3.88 -3.07 -18.36
N THR A 12 -4.92 -3.65 -17.76
CA THR A 12 -5.93 -2.95 -16.93
C THR A 12 -5.66 -3.07 -15.43
N TRP A 13 -6.00 -2.06 -14.62
CA TRP A 13 -5.91 -2.10 -13.15
C TRP A 13 -7.01 -2.95 -12.55
N VAL A 14 -8.21 -2.90 -13.15
CA VAL A 14 -9.38 -3.61 -12.67
C VAL A 14 -9.70 -4.78 -13.59
N ARG A 15 -9.37 -6.00 -13.12
CA ARG A 15 -9.51 -7.25 -13.87
C ARG A 15 -10.72 -8.05 -13.42
N GLU A 16 -11.39 -8.72 -14.34
CA GLU A 16 -12.36 -9.76 -14.00
C GLU A 16 -11.66 -11.00 -13.42
N SER A 17 -12.33 -11.69 -12.49
CA SER A 17 -11.78 -12.90 -11.89
C SER A 17 -11.62 -14.00 -12.95
N ASN A 18 -10.39 -14.46 -13.14
CA ASN A 18 -10.05 -15.58 -14.02
C ASN A 18 -9.95 -16.92 -13.26
N LEU A 19 -10.48 -16.98 -12.04
CA LEU A 19 -10.37 -18.15 -11.18
C LEU A 19 -11.23 -19.31 -11.65
N LEU A 20 -10.57 -20.44 -11.90
CA LEU A 20 -11.20 -21.74 -12.18
C LEU A 20 -11.95 -22.29 -10.95
N TRP A 21 -12.85 -23.25 -11.20
CA TRP A 21 -13.75 -23.80 -10.18
C TRP A 21 -13.02 -24.38 -8.97
N TYR A 22 -11.84 -25.00 -9.19
CA TYR A 22 -11.05 -25.59 -8.11
C TYR A 22 -10.32 -24.53 -7.27
N HIS A 23 -9.91 -23.40 -7.85
CA HIS A 23 -9.39 -22.27 -7.07
C HIS A 23 -10.47 -21.74 -6.10
N ARG A 24 -11.72 -21.66 -6.55
CA ARG A 24 -12.85 -21.24 -5.70
C ARG A 24 -13.10 -22.21 -4.55
N TRP A 25 -12.89 -23.52 -4.76
CA TRP A 25 -12.94 -24.50 -3.67
C TRP A 25 -11.84 -24.26 -2.64
N VAL A 26 -10.60 -24.03 -3.08
CA VAL A 26 -9.49 -23.71 -2.16
C VAL A 26 -9.78 -22.44 -1.38
N ILE A 27 -10.32 -21.40 -2.03
CA ILE A 27 -10.72 -20.16 -1.34
C ILE A 27 -11.76 -20.43 -0.25
N ARG A 28 -12.75 -21.29 -0.49
CA ARG A 28 -13.74 -21.66 0.54
C ARG A 28 -13.08 -22.36 1.74
N VAL A 29 -12.09 -23.22 1.50
CA VAL A 29 -11.32 -23.86 2.57
C VAL A 29 -10.51 -22.82 3.34
N LEU A 30 -9.79 -21.91 2.65
CA LEU A 30 -9.05 -20.83 3.29
C LEU A 30 -9.95 -19.95 4.14
N LYS A 31 -11.15 -19.58 3.63
CA LYS A 31 -12.14 -18.76 4.35
C LYS A 31 -12.73 -19.43 5.59
N ALA A 32 -12.51 -20.73 5.81
CA ALA A 32 -12.87 -21.38 7.06
C ALA A 32 -11.89 -21.05 8.20
N GLY A 33 -10.69 -20.54 7.89
CA GLY A 33 -9.73 -19.99 8.84
C GLY A 33 -9.66 -18.46 8.81
N PRO A 34 -8.78 -17.84 9.61
CA PRO A 34 -8.58 -16.39 9.57
C PRO A 34 -7.98 -15.96 8.23
N ILE A 35 -8.52 -14.90 7.64
CA ILE A 35 -8.01 -14.29 6.40
C ILE A 35 -7.35 -12.96 6.77
N PRO A 36 -6.11 -12.67 6.31
CA PRO A 36 -5.48 -11.39 6.55
C PRO A 36 -6.36 -10.29 5.94
N GLN A 37 -6.66 -9.26 6.71
CA GLN A 37 -7.43 -8.10 6.25
C GLN A 37 -6.57 -7.18 5.38
N HIS A 38 -5.29 -7.06 5.71
CA HIS A 38 -4.32 -6.25 5.00
C HIS A 38 -3.07 -7.07 4.61
N VAL A 39 -2.77 -7.14 3.30
CA VAL A 39 -1.54 -7.75 2.79
C VAL A 39 -0.63 -6.71 2.13
N ALA A 40 0.64 -6.68 2.52
CA ALA A 40 1.66 -5.86 1.89
C ALA A 40 2.56 -6.68 0.94
N PHE A 41 2.90 -6.16 -0.23
CA PHE A 41 3.74 -6.84 -1.23
C PHE A 41 5.00 -6.05 -1.57
N ILE A 42 6.17 -6.68 -1.41
CA ILE A 42 7.43 -6.25 -2.02
C ILE A 42 7.59 -7.01 -3.34
N MET A 43 7.24 -6.34 -4.45
CA MET A 43 7.14 -6.88 -5.81
C MET A 43 8.52 -6.97 -6.50
N ASP A 44 9.44 -7.73 -5.91
CA ASP A 44 10.84 -7.86 -6.37
C ASP A 44 11.00 -8.96 -7.43
N GLY A 45 12.06 -8.85 -8.24
CA GLY A 45 12.43 -9.85 -9.25
C GLY A 45 12.14 -9.47 -10.70
N ASN A 46 11.54 -8.30 -10.99
CA ASN A 46 11.18 -7.89 -12.36
C ASN A 46 12.37 -7.90 -13.35
N ARG A 47 13.53 -7.38 -12.92
CA ARG A 47 14.75 -7.36 -13.75
C ARG A 47 15.33 -8.76 -13.98
N ARG A 48 15.32 -9.60 -12.94
CA ARG A 48 15.77 -11.00 -13.02
C ARG A 48 14.87 -11.82 -13.95
N PHE A 49 13.57 -11.57 -13.89
CA PHE A 49 12.59 -12.16 -14.80
C PHE A 49 12.87 -11.73 -16.25
N ALA A 50 13.08 -10.43 -16.50
CA ALA A 50 13.41 -9.95 -17.84
C ALA A 50 14.67 -10.62 -18.41
N GLN A 51 15.70 -10.79 -17.58
CA GLN A 51 16.93 -11.48 -17.96
C GLN A 51 16.68 -12.98 -18.25
N LYS A 52 15.91 -13.66 -17.40
CA LYS A 52 15.55 -15.08 -17.55
C LYS A 52 14.79 -15.33 -18.86
N GLU A 53 13.84 -14.46 -19.20
CA GLU A 53 13.00 -14.57 -20.39
C GLU A 53 13.62 -13.92 -21.65
N ASN A 54 14.84 -13.38 -21.53
CA ASN A 54 15.56 -12.67 -22.60
C ASN A 54 14.75 -11.53 -23.25
N ILE A 55 14.06 -10.74 -22.41
CA ILE A 55 13.27 -9.56 -22.81
C ILE A 55 13.86 -8.28 -22.21
N ALA A 56 13.38 -7.12 -22.69
CA ALA A 56 13.83 -5.83 -22.17
C ALA A 56 13.43 -5.65 -20.69
N LYS A 57 14.28 -4.97 -19.89
CA LYS A 57 13.96 -4.66 -18.47
C LYS A 57 12.62 -3.93 -18.31
N ALA A 58 12.33 -2.99 -19.23
CA ALA A 58 11.06 -2.26 -19.26
C ALA A 58 9.86 -3.21 -19.42
N GLU A 59 9.98 -4.22 -20.27
CA GLU A 59 8.95 -5.24 -20.47
C GLU A 59 8.76 -6.10 -19.22
N GLY A 60 9.84 -6.47 -18.52
CA GLY A 60 9.74 -7.15 -17.23
C GLY A 60 8.99 -6.34 -16.16
N HIS A 61 9.20 -5.02 -16.12
CA HIS A 61 8.44 -4.13 -15.24
C HIS A 61 6.97 -4.00 -15.67
N SER A 62 6.68 -3.94 -16.97
CA SER A 62 5.31 -3.94 -17.49
C SER A 62 4.56 -5.23 -17.12
N LYS A 63 5.20 -6.39 -17.28
CA LYS A 63 4.64 -7.69 -16.82
C LYS A 63 4.45 -7.74 -15.31
N GLY A 64 5.35 -7.11 -14.55
CA GLY A 64 5.18 -6.95 -13.11
C GLY A 64 3.92 -6.13 -12.75
N PHE A 65 3.62 -5.09 -13.53
CA PHE A 65 2.38 -4.33 -13.35
C PHE A 65 1.13 -5.16 -13.71
N ASP A 66 1.17 -5.94 -14.78
CA ASP A 66 0.07 -6.86 -15.11
C ASP A 66 -0.18 -7.86 -13.98
N LYS A 67 0.90 -8.36 -13.37
CA LYS A 67 0.81 -9.26 -12.24
C LYS A 67 0.21 -8.61 -10.99
N LEU A 68 0.52 -7.34 -10.73
CA LEU A 68 -0.12 -6.57 -9.67
C LEU A 68 -1.63 -6.58 -9.83
N SER A 69 -2.12 -6.24 -11.02
CA SER A 69 -3.55 -6.16 -11.29
C SER A 69 -4.25 -7.52 -11.11
N GLU A 70 -3.60 -8.62 -11.52
CA GLU A 70 -4.10 -9.99 -11.26
C GLU A 70 -4.12 -10.33 -9.76
N THR A 71 -3.06 -9.97 -9.04
CA THR A 71 -2.93 -10.25 -7.61
C THR A 71 -3.97 -9.48 -6.79
N LEU A 72 -4.24 -8.22 -7.14
CA LEU A 72 -5.31 -7.43 -6.52
C LEU A 72 -6.68 -8.08 -6.70
N GLN A 73 -6.96 -8.64 -7.88
CA GLN A 73 -8.19 -9.39 -8.11
C GLN A 73 -8.26 -10.64 -7.23
N TRP A 74 -7.17 -11.42 -7.13
CA TRP A 74 -7.15 -12.61 -6.28
C TRP A 74 -7.31 -12.25 -4.79
N CYS A 75 -6.72 -11.15 -4.34
CA CYS A 75 -6.92 -10.64 -2.98
C CYS A 75 -8.41 -10.37 -2.71
N GLN A 76 -9.10 -9.68 -3.62
CA GLN A 76 -10.54 -9.44 -3.50
C GLN A 76 -11.35 -10.76 -3.49
N ASP A 77 -11.02 -11.72 -4.36
CA ASP A 77 -11.69 -13.02 -4.41
C ASP A 77 -11.53 -13.82 -3.10
N ILE A 78 -10.37 -13.71 -2.45
CA ILE A 78 -10.05 -14.30 -1.14
C ILE A 78 -10.72 -13.52 0.01
N GLY A 79 -11.14 -12.27 -0.21
CA GLY A 79 -11.74 -11.41 0.82
C GLY A 79 -10.73 -10.57 1.61
N ILE A 80 -9.52 -10.39 1.08
CA ILE A 80 -8.54 -9.42 1.57
C ILE A 80 -9.02 -8.03 1.15
N ARG A 81 -9.16 -7.11 2.10
CA ARG A 81 -9.78 -5.79 1.86
C ARG A 81 -8.77 -4.69 1.58
N GLU A 82 -7.57 -4.78 2.15
CA GLU A 82 -6.53 -3.76 2.00
C GLU A 82 -5.25 -4.39 1.45
N VAL A 83 -4.64 -3.73 0.46
CA VAL A 83 -3.37 -4.16 -0.12
C VAL A 83 -2.42 -2.98 -0.19
N THR A 84 -1.20 -3.15 0.34
CA THR A 84 -0.11 -2.18 0.16
C THR A 84 0.95 -2.75 -0.78
N VAL A 85 1.40 -1.99 -1.77
CA VAL A 85 2.41 -2.48 -2.72
C VAL A 85 3.62 -1.55 -2.79
N TYR A 86 4.82 -2.15 -2.77
CA TYR A 86 6.06 -1.39 -2.91
C TYR A 86 6.40 -1.19 -4.40
N ALA A 87 5.90 -0.09 -4.96
CA ALA A 87 6.01 0.18 -6.39
C ALA A 87 7.33 0.89 -6.76
N PHE A 88 7.78 1.86 -5.96
CA PHE A 88 9.05 2.56 -6.22
C PHE A 88 9.66 3.12 -4.92
N SER A 89 10.90 2.73 -4.64
CA SER A 89 11.64 3.21 -3.46
C SER A 89 12.40 4.50 -3.74
N ILE A 90 12.61 5.35 -2.72
CA ILE A 90 13.53 6.50 -2.83
C ILE A 90 14.93 6.03 -3.24
N GLU A 91 15.37 4.87 -2.75
CA GLU A 91 16.66 4.26 -3.12
C GLU A 91 16.75 3.94 -4.62
N ASN A 92 15.61 3.83 -5.34
CA ASN A 92 15.61 3.56 -6.77
C ASN A 92 16.00 4.79 -7.61
N PHE A 93 15.97 6.00 -7.06
CA PHE A 93 16.55 7.18 -7.73
C PHE A 93 18.07 7.11 -7.89
N LYS A 94 18.77 6.25 -7.13
CA LYS A 94 20.22 6.02 -7.26
C LYS A 94 20.60 5.15 -8.47
N ARG A 95 19.61 4.63 -9.22
CA ARG A 95 19.84 3.86 -10.46
C ARG A 95 20.24 4.79 -11.60
N THR A 96 20.60 4.22 -12.75
CA THR A 96 20.95 5.03 -13.92
C THR A 96 19.76 5.87 -14.38
N LYS A 97 20.03 7.06 -14.91
CA LYS A 97 18.99 7.99 -15.34
C LYS A 97 18.03 7.36 -16.34
N GLU A 98 18.56 6.56 -17.27
CA GLU A 98 17.77 5.86 -18.28
C GLU A 98 16.79 4.85 -17.65
N GLU A 99 17.21 4.16 -16.58
CA GLU A 99 16.34 3.21 -15.87
C GLU A 99 15.26 3.95 -15.08
N VAL A 100 15.60 5.07 -14.44
CA VAL A 100 14.65 5.91 -13.72
C VAL A 100 13.63 6.52 -14.70
N ASP A 101 14.07 7.10 -15.81
CA ASP A 101 13.22 7.71 -16.84
C ASP A 101 12.26 6.68 -17.45
N THR A 102 12.72 5.44 -17.64
CA THR A 102 11.88 4.32 -18.08
C THR A 102 10.79 4.00 -17.05
N LEU A 103 11.15 3.91 -15.77
CA LEU A 103 10.20 3.63 -14.69
C LEU A 103 9.17 4.75 -14.52
N MET A 104 9.59 6.02 -14.63
CA MET A 104 8.68 7.17 -14.60
C MET A 104 7.75 7.19 -15.80
N SER A 105 8.24 6.84 -16.99
CA SER A 105 7.41 6.71 -18.20
C SER A 105 6.35 5.61 -18.05
N LEU A 106 6.75 4.46 -17.49
CA LEU A 106 5.82 3.37 -17.19
C LEU A 106 4.78 3.81 -16.14
N ALA A 107 5.20 4.46 -15.05
CA ALA A 107 4.30 4.98 -14.03
C ALA A 107 3.28 5.96 -14.63
N ARG A 108 3.74 6.88 -15.49
CA ARG A 108 2.87 7.82 -16.23
C ARG A 108 1.82 7.10 -17.07
N GLU A 109 2.21 6.07 -17.81
CA GLU A 109 1.28 5.23 -18.58
C GLU A 109 0.25 4.57 -17.66
N LYS A 110 0.69 3.92 -16.58
CA LYS A 110 -0.19 3.16 -15.70
C LYS A 110 -1.14 4.05 -14.89
N PHE A 111 -0.68 5.16 -14.34
CA PHE A 111 -1.56 6.07 -13.61
C PHE A 111 -2.55 6.79 -14.52
N ARG A 112 -2.14 7.19 -15.75
CA ARG A 112 -3.12 7.70 -16.72
C ARG A 112 -4.22 6.68 -16.99
N LYS A 113 -3.82 5.42 -17.19
CA LYS A 113 -4.77 4.34 -17.44
C LYS A 113 -5.68 4.03 -16.24
N LEU A 114 -5.17 4.19 -15.02
CA LEU A 114 -5.99 4.08 -13.81
C LEU A 114 -7.15 5.09 -13.85
N LEU A 115 -6.87 6.33 -14.27
CA LEU A 115 -7.87 7.39 -14.38
C LEU A 115 -8.88 7.12 -15.50
N GLU A 116 -8.43 6.56 -16.63
CA GLU A 116 -9.32 6.08 -17.71
C GLU A 116 -10.28 4.97 -17.23
N GLU A 117 -9.94 4.25 -16.16
CA GLU A 117 -10.73 3.16 -15.57
C GLU A 117 -11.53 3.59 -14.33
N ARG A 118 -11.73 4.91 -14.10
CA ARG A 118 -12.43 5.45 -12.92
C ARG A 118 -13.80 4.79 -12.66
N ASP A 119 -14.57 4.51 -13.70
CA ASP A 119 -15.92 3.93 -13.56
C ASP A 119 -15.84 2.53 -12.94
N LYS A 120 -14.84 1.73 -13.34
CA LYS A 120 -14.58 0.40 -12.76
C LYS A 120 -14.11 0.49 -11.32
N LEU A 121 -13.28 1.49 -10.98
CA LEU A 121 -12.83 1.72 -9.60
C LEU A 121 -14.03 2.02 -8.70
N HIS A 122 -14.98 2.86 -9.15
CA HIS A 122 -16.20 3.17 -8.42
C HIS A 122 -17.15 1.99 -8.30
N GLU A 123 -17.41 1.25 -9.39
CA GLU A 123 -18.26 0.06 -9.37
C GLU A 123 -17.79 -0.94 -8.31
N ARG A 124 -16.46 -1.14 -8.27
CA ARG A 124 -15.81 -2.05 -7.32
C ARG A 124 -15.50 -1.42 -5.97
N GLY A 125 -15.76 -0.12 -5.80
CA GLY A 125 -15.50 0.61 -4.57
C GLY A 125 -14.04 0.51 -4.10
N ILE A 126 -13.09 0.62 -5.03
CA ILE A 126 -11.65 0.61 -4.75
C ILE A 126 -11.19 2.03 -4.42
N CYS A 127 -10.66 2.23 -3.21
CA CYS A 127 -9.99 3.45 -2.77
C CYS A 127 -8.48 3.36 -3.02
N ILE A 128 -7.94 4.28 -3.81
CA ILE A 128 -6.51 4.37 -4.09
C ILE A 128 -5.90 5.39 -3.13
N ARG A 129 -4.82 4.99 -2.46
CA ARG A 129 -4.03 5.84 -1.58
C ARG A 129 -2.57 5.76 -2.02
N ILE A 130 -1.86 6.87 -1.94
CA ILE A 130 -0.43 6.92 -2.27
C ILE A 130 0.34 7.19 -0.99
N ILE A 131 1.33 6.36 -0.70
CA ILE A 131 2.23 6.55 0.45
C ILE A 131 3.65 6.80 -0.04
N GLY A 132 4.30 7.85 0.46
CA GLY A 132 5.65 8.23 0.06
C GLY A 132 5.79 9.72 -0.25
N ASN A 133 7.02 10.15 -0.50
CA ASN A 133 7.36 11.54 -0.73
C ASN A 133 7.11 11.91 -2.19
N THR A 134 5.89 12.37 -2.49
CA THR A 134 5.44 12.71 -3.84
C THR A 134 6.18 13.93 -4.42
N ALA A 135 6.74 14.80 -3.58
CA ALA A 135 7.51 15.97 -4.03
C ALA A 135 8.79 15.60 -4.80
N LEU A 136 9.27 14.35 -4.65
CA LEU A 136 10.42 13.83 -5.42
C LEU A 136 10.06 13.40 -6.85
N LEU A 137 8.76 13.35 -7.18
CA LEU A 137 8.29 12.86 -8.48
C LEU A 137 8.15 14.01 -9.49
N PRO A 138 8.20 13.72 -10.80
CA PRO A 138 7.80 14.69 -11.83
C PRO A 138 6.39 15.24 -11.59
N GLU A 139 6.19 16.54 -11.81
CA GLU A 139 4.92 17.22 -11.53
C GLU A 139 3.71 16.53 -12.17
N ASP A 140 3.85 16.08 -13.41
CA ASP A 140 2.75 15.43 -14.13
C ASP A 140 2.32 14.12 -13.47
N ILE A 141 3.26 13.35 -12.90
CA ILE A 141 2.94 12.14 -12.14
C ILE A 141 2.27 12.53 -10.83
N GLN A 142 2.74 13.58 -10.14
CA GLN A 142 2.08 14.09 -8.94
C GLN A 142 0.61 14.44 -9.20
N ARG A 143 0.29 15.03 -10.37
CA ARG A 143 -1.10 15.34 -10.76
C ARG A 143 -1.94 14.06 -10.92
N PHE A 144 -1.45 13.07 -11.66
CA PHE A 144 -2.19 11.81 -11.86
C PHE A 144 -2.43 11.07 -10.54
N LEU A 145 -1.45 11.08 -9.64
CA LEU A 145 -1.58 10.51 -8.30
C LEU A 145 -2.63 11.24 -7.47
N ALA A 146 -2.58 12.58 -7.46
CA ALA A 146 -3.55 13.39 -6.72
C ALA A 146 -4.98 13.19 -7.24
N GLU A 147 -5.17 13.16 -8.56
CA GLU A 147 -6.46 12.90 -9.17
C GLU A 147 -6.99 11.51 -8.79
N ALA A 148 -6.16 10.47 -8.87
CA ALA A 148 -6.53 9.10 -8.51
C ALA A 148 -6.99 8.97 -7.05
N VAL A 149 -6.29 9.64 -6.13
CA VAL A 149 -6.66 9.67 -4.70
C VAL A 149 -7.99 10.40 -4.53
N LEU A 150 -8.15 11.58 -5.15
CA LEU A 150 -9.35 12.40 -4.99
C LEU A 150 -10.61 11.74 -5.55
N ILE A 151 -10.55 11.17 -6.76
CA ILE A 151 -11.72 10.52 -7.36
C ILE A 151 -12.15 9.28 -6.58
N THR A 152 -11.21 8.55 -5.97
CA THR A 152 -11.51 7.30 -5.25
C THR A 152 -11.65 7.45 -3.73
N ARG A 153 -11.53 8.66 -3.17
CA ARG A 153 -11.49 8.90 -1.71
C ARG A 153 -12.70 8.38 -0.94
N ASN A 154 -13.88 8.39 -1.56
CA ASN A 154 -15.15 8.00 -0.94
C ASN A 154 -15.47 6.51 -1.12
N ASN A 155 -14.61 5.76 -1.82
CA ASN A 155 -14.77 4.33 -2.02
C ASN A 155 -14.37 3.57 -0.73
N THR A 156 -15.11 2.52 -0.36
CA THR A 156 -14.95 1.86 0.95
C THR A 156 -14.92 0.33 0.91
N LYS A 157 -15.03 -0.28 -0.28
CA LYS A 157 -15.10 -1.75 -0.42
C LYS A 157 -13.72 -2.40 -0.38
N ALA A 158 -12.72 -1.76 -0.99
CA ALA A 158 -11.34 -2.24 -1.03
C ALA A 158 -10.37 -1.05 -1.02
N PHE A 159 -9.16 -1.26 -0.49
CA PHE A 159 -8.13 -0.24 -0.35
C PHE A 159 -6.84 -0.69 -1.01
N LEU A 160 -6.25 0.16 -1.83
CA LEU A 160 -4.94 -0.04 -2.44
C LEU A 160 -4.02 1.11 -2.05
N ASN A 161 -3.02 0.81 -1.23
CA ASN A 161 -1.95 1.74 -0.89
C ASN A 161 -0.76 1.50 -1.83
N VAL A 162 -0.44 2.46 -2.68
CA VAL A 162 0.71 2.38 -3.58
C VAL A 162 1.88 3.14 -2.95
N ALA A 163 2.90 2.40 -2.52
CA ALA A 163 4.12 3.00 -1.99
C ALA A 163 5.03 3.42 -3.15
N PHE A 164 5.10 4.73 -3.39
CA PHE A 164 5.76 5.33 -4.54
C PHE A 164 6.61 6.50 -4.06
N SER A 165 7.88 6.54 -4.48
CA SER A 165 8.94 7.35 -3.85
C SER A 165 8.93 7.24 -2.32
N TYR A 166 8.88 5.99 -1.83
CA TYR A 166 8.72 5.67 -0.41
C TYR A 166 9.98 4.98 0.18
N THR A 167 10.31 5.29 1.44
CA THR A 167 11.05 4.41 2.37
C THR A 167 10.47 4.60 3.78
N SER A 168 10.56 3.59 4.64
CA SER A 168 10.01 3.68 5.99
C SER A 168 10.75 4.72 6.83
N ARG A 169 12.06 4.87 6.65
CA ARG A 169 12.84 5.94 7.31
C ARG A 169 12.43 7.34 6.87
N ASP A 170 12.09 7.55 5.60
CA ASP A 170 11.58 8.84 5.14
C ASP A 170 10.19 9.13 5.72
N GLU A 171 9.29 8.14 5.77
CA GLU A 171 7.97 8.27 6.42
C GLU A 171 8.09 8.62 7.91
N MET A 172 9.00 7.96 8.65
CA MET A 172 9.26 8.27 10.05
C MET A 172 9.78 9.71 10.21
N ALA A 173 10.75 10.11 9.40
CA ALA A 173 11.30 11.47 9.43
C ALA A 173 10.25 12.53 9.06
N HIS A 174 9.37 12.23 8.10
CA HIS A 174 8.23 13.07 7.74
C HIS A 174 7.27 13.25 8.93
N SER A 175 6.88 12.15 9.57
CA SER A 175 5.93 12.16 10.70
C SER A 175 6.48 12.96 11.89
N ILE A 176 7.75 12.75 12.23
CA ILE A 176 8.45 13.51 13.27
C ILE A 176 8.49 15.00 12.92
N ARG A 177 8.74 15.37 11.66
CA ARG A 177 8.74 16.76 11.22
C ARG A 177 7.36 17.40 11.34
N THR A 178 6.31 16.69 10.92
CA THR A 178 4.91 17.15 11.04
C THR A 178 4.54 17.43 12.49
N VAL A 179 4.90 16.53 13.41
CA VAL A 179 4.69 16.72 14.86
C VAL A 179 5.53 17.89 15.40
N ALA A 180 6.80 17.98 15.02
CA ALA A 180 7.68 19.07 15.46
C ALA A 180 7.17 20.46 14.99
N GLU A 181 6.61 20.54 13.77
CA GLU A 181 5.93 21.75 13.28
C GLU A 181 4.69 22.09 14.11
N GLY A 182 3.87 21.08 14.47
CA GLY A 182 2.71 21.26 15.34
C GLY A 182 3.09 21.78 16.73
N PHE A 183 4.15 21.22 17.31
CA PHE A 183 4.71 21.66 18.59
C PHE A 183 5.24 23.10 18.51
N ALA A 184 6.04 23.42 17.48
CA ALA A 184 6.59 24.77 17.28
C ALA A 184 5.50 25.84 17.05
N GLN A 185 4.35 25.46 16.48
CA GLN A 185 3.19 26.33 16.30
C GLN A 185 2.31 26.46 17.55
N GLY A 186 2.67 25.79 18.66
CA GLY A 186 1.86 25.77 19.88
C GLY A 186 0.55 24.98 19.75
N LYS A 187 0.42 24.13 18.72
CA LYS A 187 -0.75 23.26 18.51
C LYS A 187 -0.67 21.96 19.33
N LEU A 188 0.54 21.56 19.71
CA LEU A 188 0.84 20.38 20.51
C LEU A 188 1.70 20.78 21.71
N GLN A 189 1.61 19.99 22.78
CA GLN A 189 2.48 20.01 23.95
C GLN A 189 3.42 18.80 23.95
N GLN A 190 4.42 18.82 24.83
CA GLN A 190 5.41 17.75 24.92
C GLN A 190 4.74 16.40 25.25
N ASP A 191 3.79 16.41 26.19
CA ASP A 191 3.07 15.21 26.64
C ASP A 191 2.01 14.72 25.63
N ASP A 192 1.76 15.50 24.56
CA ASP A 192 0.91 15.06 23.46
C ASP A 192 1.68 14.10 22.51
N ILE A 193 3.02 14.07 22.56
CA ILE A 193 3.87 13.34 21.61
C ILE A 193 4.13 11.91 22.09
N ASP A 194 3.51 10.95 21.42
CA ASP A 194 3.70 9.51 21.65
C ASP A 194 3.72 8.72 20.33
N GLU A 195 3.81 7.38 20.46
CA GLU A 195 3.82 6.46 19.32
C GLU A 195 2.50 6.49 18.53
N GLU A 196 1.36 6.74 19.20
CA GLU A 196 0.05 6.85 18.54
C GLU A 196 -0.01 8.09 17.65
N LEU A 197 0.38 9.26 18.18
CA LEU A 197 0.42 10.50 17.41
C LEU A 197 1.35 10.37 16.20
N LEU A 198 2.54 9.79 16.39
CA LEU A 198 3.47 9.54 15.29
C LEU A 198 2.85 8.64 14.22
N SER A 199 2.19 7.55 14.62
CA SER A 199 1.48 6.64 13.70
C SER A 199 0.37 7.36 12.92
N ARG A 200 -0.36 8.28 13.56
CA ARG A 200 -1.42 9.09 12.95
C ARG A 200 -0.88 10.21 12.03
N CYS A 201 0.41 10.50 12.08
CA CYS A 201 1.10 11.41 11.16
C CYS A 201 1.85 10.69 10.02
N MET A 202 1.87 9.36 10.00
CA MET A 202 2.48 8.59 8.92
C MET A 202 1.66 8.67 7.62
N TYR A 203 2.31 8.42 6.49
CA TYR A 203 1.60 8.33 5.20
C TYR A 203 0.51 7.24 5.21
N THR A 204 0.71 6.21 6.05
CA THR A 204 -0.18 5.07 6.25
C THR A 204 -1.34 5.33 7.23
N LYS A 205 -1.53 6.55 7.76
CA LYS A 205 -2.51 6.91 8.80
C LYS A 205 -3.98 6.49 8.56
N HIS A 206 -4.39 6.25 7.32
CA HIS A 206 -5.76 5.83 6.97
C HIS A 206 -5.94 4.31 6.86
N GLY A 207 -4.84 3.55 6.89
CA GLY A 207 -4.82 2.11 6.74
C GLY A 207 -4.64 1.40 8.08
N THR A 208 -4.78 0.08 8.03
CA THR A 208 -4.39 -0.79 9.15
C THR A 208 -2.94 -1.23 9.00
N ASN A 209 -2.30 -1.71 10.07
CA ASN A 209 -1.02 -2.38 9.93
C ASN A 209 -1.18 -3.68 9.11
N PRO A 210 -0.22 -4.07 8.27
CA PRO A 210 -0.33 -5.30 7.49
C PRO A 210 -0.41 -6.54 8.38
N ASP A 211 -1.33 -7.45 8.10
CA ASP A 211 -1.36 -8.77 8.73
C ASP A 211 -0.27 -9.69 8.17
N LEU A 212 -0.02 -9.56 6.86
CA LEU A 212 0.91 -10.38 6.09
C LEU A 212 1.73 -9.49 5.16
N LEU A 213 3.06 -9.64 5.19
CA LEU A 213 3.98 -9.02 4.24
C LEU A 213 4.62 -10.12 3.38
N VAL A 214 4.36 -10.07 2.08
CA VAL A 214 4.91 -11.01 1.10
C VAL A 214 6.04 -10.34 0.33
N ARG A 215 7.21 -10.98 0.29
CA ARG A 215 8.32 -10.56 -0.56
C ARG A 215 8.72 -11.68 -1.53
N THR A 216 8.75 -11.34 -2.81
CA THR A 216 9.17 -12.24 -3.88
C THR A 216 10.70 -12.23 -4.10
N SER A 217 11.15 -13.11 -5.00
CA SER A 217 12.52 -13.22 -5.53
C SER A 217 13.62 -13.79 -4.61
N GLY A 218 13.25 -14.37 -3.47
CA GLY A 218 14.16 -15.10 -2.58
C GLY A 218 15.00 -14.21 -1.65
N GLU A 219 14.80 -12.89 -1.69
CA GLU A 219 15.48 -11.97 -0.79
C GLU A 219 14.83 -11.96 0.60
N VAL A 220 15.62 -12.13 1.66
CA VAL A 220 15.14 -12.26 3.06
C VAL A 220 15.33 -10.98 3.88
N ARG A 221 14.96 -9.82 3.33
CA ARG A 221 15.03 -8.51 4.00
C ARG A 221 13.79 -7.67 3.71
N LEU A 222 13.54 -6.59 4.45
CA LEU A 222 12.42 -5.68 4.18
C LEU A 222 12.75 -4.54 3.22
N SER A 223 14.04 -4.22 3.04
CA SER A 223 14.46 -3.13 2.14
C SER A 223 13.81 -1.78 2.47
N ASP A 224 13.76 -1.44 3.77
CA ASP A 224 13.21 -0.17 4.26
C ASP A 224 11.74 0.05 3.87
N PHE A 225 10.94 -1.01 3.99
CA PHE A 225 9.51 -1.01 3.67
C PHE A 225 8.68 -1.31 4.91
N LEU A 226 7.75 -0.41 5.26
CA LEU A 226 6.77 -0.56 6.34
C LEU A 226 7.36 -1.04 7.68
N THR A 227 8.56 -0.57 8.05
CA THR A 227 9.26 -1.11 9.23
C THR A 227 8.59 -0.75 10.55
N TRP A 228 7.90 0.39 10.63
CA TRP A 228 7.09 0.78 11.78
C TRP A 228 5.83 -0.08 11.88
N GLN A 229 5.13 -0.23 10.76
CA GLN A 229 3.84 -0.91 10.67
C GLN A 229 3.97 -2.44 10.79
N SER A 230 5.17 -2.99 10.56
CA SER A 230 5.41 -4.44 10.48
C SER A 230 5.72 -5.13 11.81
N GLU A 231 5.51 -4.48 12.96
CA GLU A 231 5.86 -5.03 14.28
C GLU A 231 5.23 -6.41 14.54
N SER A 232 3.93 -6.55 14.29
CA SER A 232 3.16 -7.79 14.50
C SER A 232 2.79 -8.51 13.20
N THR A 233 3.44 -8.15 12.09
CA THR A 233 3.13 -8.68 10.76
C THR A 233 3.77 -10.04 10.52
N VAL A 234 3.03 -10.98 9.96
CA VAL A 234 3.61 -12.24 9.46
C VAL A 234 4.40 -11.96 8.19
N ILE A 235 5.69 -12.28 8.18
CA ILE A 235 6.55 -12.08 7.01
C ILE A 235 6.71 -13.39 6.24
N TYR A 236 6.40 -13.36 4.94
CA TYR A 236 6.50 -14.50 4.03
C TYR A 236 7.43 -14.19 2.85
N PHE A 237 8.57 -14.88 2.82
CA PHE A 237 9.52 -14.80 1.71
C PHE A 237 9.30 -15.96 0.73
N THR A 238 9.29 -15.67 -0.58
CA THR A 238 9.23 -16.68 -1.63
C THR A 238 10.30 -16.46 -2.69
N GLU A 239 10.86 -17.54 -3.21
CA GLU A 239 11.85 -17.51 -4.29
C GLU A 239 11.26 -17.12 -5.65
N THR A 240 9.92 -17.21 -5.78
CA THR A 240 9.20 -16.88 -7.02
C THR A 240 9.47 -15.43 -7.41
N LEU A 241 9.88 -15.18 -8.66
CA LEU A 241 10.03 -13.81 -9.18
C LEU A 241 8.65 -13.16 -9.33
N TRP A 242 8.54 -11.85 -9.10
CA TRP A 242 7.23 -11.19 -9.11
C TRP A 242 6.39 -11.46 -10.36
N PRO A 243 6.89 -11.31 -11.61
CA PRO A 243 6.06 -11.61 -12.78
C PRO A 243 5.61 -13.08 -12.92
N ASP A 244 6.32 -14.02 -12.29
CA ASP A 244 5.99 -15.45 -12.22
C ASP A 244 5.00 -15.78 -11.07
N PHE A 245 4.68 -14.82 -10.21
CA PHE A 245 3.75 -15.01 -9.09
C PHE A 245 2.38 -15.45 -9.60
N ASN A 246 1.74 -16.38 -8.90
CA ASN A 246 0.44 -16.91 -9.30
C ASN A 246 -0.45 -17.14 -8.08
N VAL A 247 -1.72 -17.45 -8.33
CA VAL A 247 -2.73 -17.63 -7.28
C VAL A 247 -2.34 -18.68 -6.25
N TRP A 248 -1.60 -19.73 -6.62
CA TRP A 248 -1.15 -20.76 -5.68
C TRP A 248 -0.11 -20.23 -4.70
N GLN A 249 0.75 -19.32 -5.15
CA GLN A 249 1.70 -18.66 -4.25
C GLN A 249 1.02 -17.70 -3.29
N LEU A 250 -0.06 -17.04 -3.72
CA LEU A 250 -0.90 -16.26 -2.82
C LEU A 250 -1.60 -17.16 -1.80
N PHE A 251 -2.18 -18.29 -2.22
CA PHE A 251 -2.78 -19.27 -1.31
C PHE A 251 -1.75 -19.81 -0.31
N GLY A 252 -0.53 -20.12 -0.75
CA GLY A 252 0.56 -20.54 0.12
C GLY A 252 0.93 -19.49 1.17
N ALA A 253 1.00 -18.22 0.78
CA ALA A 253 1.25 -17.11 1.69
C ALA A 253 0.13 -16.93 2.73
N VAL A 254 -1.15 -17.01 2.30
CA VAL A 254 -2.31 -16.93 3.20
C VAL A 254 -2.36 -18.12 4.15
N PHE A 255 -2.08 -19.34 3.66
CA PHE A 255 -2.00 -20.53 4.51
C PHE A 255 -0.87 -20.42 5.54
N TYR A 256 0.28 -19.89 5.14
CA TYR A 256 1.38 -19.60 6.06
C TYR A 256 0.97 -18.60 7.14
N TYR A 257 0.27 -17.52 6.76
CA TYR A 257 -0.33 -16.57 7.71
C TYR A 257 -1.26 -17.28 8.69
N GLN A 258 -2.17 -18.14 8.22
CA GLN A 258 -3.08 -18.88 9.09
C GLN A 258 -2.33 -19.71 10.14
N ARG A 259 -1.28 -20.43 9.71
CA ARG A 259 -0.43 -21.21 10.61
C ARG A 259 0.24 -20.34 11.68
N CYS A 260 0.80 -19.18 11.29
CA CYS A 260 1.48 -18.27 12.21
C CYS A 260 0.49 -17.52 13.13
N HIS A 261 -0.66 -17.10 12.62
CA HIS A 261 -1.71 -16.42 13.39
C HIS A 261 -2.13 -17.25 14.61
N TRP A 262 -2.20 -18.57 14.46
CA TRP A 262 -2.60 -19.46 15.56
C TRP A 262 -1.49 -19.59 16.60
N GLN A 263 -0.23 -19.47 16.20
CA GLN A 263 0.93 -19.45 17.10
C GLN A 263 1.03 -18.12 17.86
N LEU A 264 0.79 -17.00 17.17
CA LEU A 264 0.75 -15.66 17.78
C LEU A 264 -0.42 -15.53 18.76
N GLY A 265 -1.61 -16.03 18.39
CA GLY A 265 -2.78 -16.05 19.28
C GLY A 265 -2.61 -16.95 20.51
N ALA A 266 -1.85 -18.06 20.39
CA ALA A 266 -1.50 -18.92 21.52
C ALA A 266 -0.41 -18.34 22.43
N GLY A 267 0.34 -17.34 21.96
CA GLY A 267 1.43 -16.68 22.69
C GLY A 267 0.98 -15.64 23.72
N GLY A 268 -0.33 -15.37 23.81
CA GLY A 268 -0.91 -14.43 24.76
C GLY A 268 -0.63 -12.98 24.37
N LYS A 269 -1.69 -12.17 24.36
CA LYS A 269 -1.55 -10.72 24.51
C LYS A 269 -0.67 -10.48 25.74
N ARG A 270 0.58 -10.05 25.55
CA ARG A 270 1.23 -9.26 26.59
C ARG A 270 0.53 -7.92 26.53
N GLU A 271 -0.54 -7.80 27.29
CA GLU A 271 -1.02 -6.49 27.71
C GLU A 271 0.19 -5.83 28.38
N ILE A 272 0.75 -4.83 27.70
CA ILE A 272 1.61 -3.88 28.36
C ILE A 272 0.64 -3.16 29.29
N GLU A 273 0.64 -3.57 30.56
CA GLU A 273 0.04 -2.78 31.64
C GLU A 273 0.73 -1.42 31.58
N ALA A 274 0.07 -0.45 30.96
CA ALA A 274 0.46 0.93 31.07
C ALA A 274 0.42 1.26 32.56
N SER A 275 1.54 1.72 33.12
CA SER A 275 1.53 2.28 34.46
C SER A 275 0.60 3.48 34.42
N GLU A 276 -0.60 3.33 34.98
CA GLU A 276 -1.55 4.42 35.22
C GLU A 276 -0.84 5.46 36.11
N GLY A 277 -0.23 6.45 35.48
CA GLY A 277 0.07 7.71 36.16
C GLY A 277 -1.26 8.35 36.51
N GLU A 278 -1.38 8.89 37.73
CA GLU A 278 -2.51 9.71 38.16
C GLU A 278 -2.58 11.00 37.31
N SER A 279 -3.07 10.90 36.07
CA SER A 279 -3.50 12.06 35.29
C SER A 279 -4.99 12.30 35.56
N SER A 280 -5.39 13.56 35.73
CA SER A 280 -6.80 13.84 35.95
C SER A 280 -7.58 13.58 34.65
N VAL A 281 -8.79 13.02 34.76
CA VAL A 281 -9.69 12.76 33.61
C VAL A 281 -9.92 14.01 32.74
N THR A 282 -9.77 15.20 33.32
CA THR A 282 -9.81 16.48 32.62
C THR A 282 -8.59 16.73 31.73
N ASP A 283 -7.38 16.42 32.20
CA ASP A 283 -6.13 16.64 31.45
C ASP A 283 -6.04 15.73 30.22
N GLU A 284 -6.53 14.48 30.35
CA GLU A 284 -6.56 13.50 29.26
C GLU A 284 -7.51 13.93 28.13
N LYS A 285 -8.71 14.42 28.48
CA LYS A 285 -9.67 14.95 27.50
C LYS A 285 -9.14 16.19 26.77
N GLU A 286 -8.48 17.09 27.49
CA GLU A 286 -7.86 18.27 26.87
C GLU A 286 -6.74 17.88 25.90
N ARG A 287 -5.92 16.88 26.27
CA ARG A 287 -4.91 16.28 25.39
C ARG A 287 -5.54 15.70 24.12
N GLU A 288 -6.56 14.85 24.28
CA GLU A 288 -7.27 14.26 23.14
C GLU A 288 -7.84 15.33 22.19
N GLU A 289 -8.45 16.39 22.73
CA GLU A 289 -8.98 17.49 21.92
C GLU A 289 -7.90 18.31 21.20
N ARG A 290 -6.75 18.54 21.84
CA ARG A 290 -5.59 19.18 21.19
C ARG A 290 -5.08 18.33 20.04
N VAL A 291 -4.81 17.05 20.31
CA VAL A 291 -4.32 16.09 19.31
C VAL A 291 -5.31 15.97 18.14
N ARG A 292 -6.61 15.85 18.42
CA ARG A 292 -7.65 15.79 17.39
C ARG A 292 -7.63 17.02 16.49
N ARG A 293 -7.62 18.23 17.06
CA ARG A 293 -7.56 19.48 16.28
C ARG A 293 -6.30 19.60 15.44
N PHE A 294 -5.15 19.18 15.98
CA PHE A 294 -3.90 19.15 15.23
C PHE A 294 -4.00 18.21 14.02
N LEU A 295 -4.51 17.00 14.21
CA LEU A 295 -4.64 16.01 13.13
C LEU A 295 -5.68 16.42 12.08
N ASP A 296 -6.78 17.04 12.48
CA ASP A 296 -7.76 17.64 11.56
C ASP A 296 -7.09 18.73 10.69
N ASP A 297 -6.18 19.53 11.25
CA ASP A 297 -5.41 20.53 10.50
C ASP A 297 -4.37 19.91 9.55
N VAL A 298 -3.71 18.81 9.95
CA VAL A 298 -2.83 18.04 9.07
C VAL A 298 -3.63 17.49 7.89
N GLU A 299 -4.77 16.85 8.15
CA GLU A 299 -5.63 16.27 7.11
C GLU A 299 -6.12 17.32 6.11
N ARG A 300 -6.55 18.49 6.62
CA ARG A 300 -6.95 19.62 5.79
C ARG A 300 -5.82 20.09 4.88
N ARG A 301 -4.59 20.24 5.41
CA ARG A 301 -3.41 20.65 4.62
C ARG A 301 -3.06 19.64 3.54
N ASP A 302 -3.11 18.35 3.86
CA ASP A 302 -2.86 17.27 2.89
C ASP A 302 -3.90 17.30 1.76
N HIS A 303 -5.18 17.47 2.12
CA HIS A 303 -6.26 17.58 1.14
C HIS A 303 -6.09 18.80 0.23
N GLU A 304 -5.80 19.98 0.80
CA GLU A 304 -5.55 21.22 0.04
C GLU A 304 -4.36 21.06 -0.91
N SER A 305 -3.30 20.37 -0.49
CA SER A 305 -2.14 20.06 -1.31
C SER A 305 -2.52 19.20 -2.52
N LEU A 306 -3.31 18.15 -2.31
CA LEU A 306 -3.80 17.28 -3.39
C LEU A 306 -4.66 18.06 -4.41
N VAL A 307 -5.61 18.87 -3.93
CA VAL A 307 -6.48 19.70 -4.78
C VAL A 307 -5.66 20.74 -5.56
N LYS A 308 -4.63 21.32 -4.94
CA LYS A 308 -3.74 22.27 -5.62
C LYS A 308 -2.96 21.59 -6.76
N LEU A 309 -2.52 20.34 -6.56
CA LEU A 309 -1.79 19.57 -7.57
C LEU A 309 -2.64 19.26 -8.81
N THR A 310 -3.94 19.01 -8.65
CA THR A 310 -4.83 18.77 -9.81
C THR A 310 -5.12 20.02 -10.64
N GLY A 311 -4.67 21.20 -10.20
CA GLY A 311 -5.19 22.48 -10.67
C GLY A 311 -6.59 22.70 -10.11
N ALA A 312 -7.05 23.95 -10.04
CA ALA A 312 -8.39 24.33 -9.57
C ALA A 312 -9.50 23.86 -10.53
N ILE A 313 -9.54 22.56 -10.83
CA ILE A 313 -10.69 21.89 -11.40
C ILE A 313 -11.70 21.86 -10.26
N SER A 314 -12.79 22.60 -10.47
CA SER A 314 -14.02 22.56 -9.69
C SER A 314 -14.43 21.10 -9.44
N LEU A 315 -14.03 20.56 -8.30
CA LEU A 315 -14.62 19.36 -7.71
C LEU A 315 -15.89 19.80 -6.96
N GLU A 316 -16.80 20.45 -7.68
CA GLU A 316 -18.21 20.55 -7.30
C GLU A 316 -18.96 19.58 -8.22
N GLU A 317 -19.22 18.38 -7.69
CA GLU A 317 -20.43 17.57 -7.89
C GLU A 317 -20.48 16.49 -6.81
#